data_AF-A0A954EWR1-F1
#
_entry.id   AF-A0A954EWR1-F1
#
_cell.length_a   1.000
_cell.length_b   1.000
_cell.length_c   1.000
_cell.angle_alpha   90.00
_cell.angle_beta   90.00
_cell.angle_gamma   90.00
#
_symmetry.space_group_name_H-M   'P 1'
#
loop_
_entity.id
_entity.type
_entity.pdbx_description
1 polymer ?
#
loop_
_entity_poly.entity_id
_entity_poly.type
_entity_poly.pdbx_seq_one_letter_code
_entity_poly.pdbx_strand_id
1 'polypeptide(L)'
;MPESNHTFQGIDGTTYTVSVNPVSLLNVENLCGVKLLDITTSDLASRLADDPVLMATVAYVLCCMDKNPGEFGANVSDPDVFTAMTEAVLRAVVDYLPENQRKHFAELVA
;
A
#
# COMPACT_ATOMS: atom_id res chain seq x y z
N MET A 1 16.19 -4.07 -10.77
CA MET A 1 15.89 -3.83 -9.34
C MET A 1 14.60 -4.55 -9.04
N PRO A 2 14.38 -5.12 -7.84
CA PRO A 2 13.10 -5.73 -7.52
C PRO A 2 12.03 -4.64 -7.57
N GLU A 3 10.94 -4.95 -8.26
CA GLU A 3 9.71 -4.16 -8.31
C GLU A 3 8.58 -5.13 -8.00
N SER A 4 7.64 -4.70 -7.20
CA SER A 4 6.47 -5.50 -6.81
C SER A 4 5.21 -4.75 -7.20
N ASN A 5 4.35 -5.42 -7.97
CA ASN A 5 3.16 -4.82 -8.55
C ASN A 5 1.93 -5.66 -8.22
N HIS A 6 0.91 -5.03 -7.63
CA HIS A 6 -0.40 -5.62 -7.39
C HIS A 6 -1.48 -4.68 -7.89
N THR A 7 -2.66 -5.21 -8.23
CA THR A 7 -3.75 -4.39 -8.77
C THR A 7 -5.03 -4.55 -7.96
N PHE A 8 -5.85 -3.53 -7.99
CA PHE A 8 -7.22 -3.55 -7.48
C PHE A 8 -8.13 -2.71 -8.39
N GLN A 9 -9.44 -2.90 -8.29
CA GLN A 9 -10.43 -2.11 -9.02
C GLN A 9 -11.11 -1.10 -8.10
N GLY A 10 -11.21 0.14 -8.56
CA GLY A 10 -12.06 1.17 -7.97
C GLY A 10 -13.54 0.92 -8.26
N ILE A 11 -14.40 1.64 -7.56
CA ILE A 11 -15.87 1.53 -7.72
C ILE A 11 -16.36 1.89 -9.12
N ASP A 12 -15.62 2.72 -9.84
CA ASP A 12 -15.90 3.15 -11.21
C ASP A 12 -15.39 2.16 -12.27
N GLY A 13 -14.78 1.05 -11.85
CA GLY A 13 -14.13 0.07 -12.71
C GLY A 13 -12.71 0.43 -13.13
N THR A 14 -12.16 1.55 -12.64
CA THR A 14 -10.76 1.94 -12.89
C THR A 14 -9.83 0.94 -12.21
N THR A 15 -8.95 0.32 -12.98
CA THR A 15 -7.87 -0.51 -12.43
C THR A 15 -6.74 0.38 -11.94
N TYR A 16 -6.38 0.22 -10.67
CA TYR A 16 -5.23 0.84 -10.04
C TYR A 16 -4.11 -0.20 -9.87
N THR A 17 -2.87 0.22 -10.14
CA THR A 17 -1.68 -0.60 -9.95
C THR A 17 -0.89 -0.04 -8.79
N VAL A 18 -0.77 -0.80 -7.71
CA VAL A 18 0.14 -0.52 -6.60
C VAL A 18 1.53 -0.94 -7.04
N SER A 19 2.47 0.00 -7.13
CA SER A 19 3.86 -0.28 -7.49
C SER A 19 4.80 0.04 -6.34
N VAL A 20 5.50 -0.97 -5.84
CA VAL A 20 6.54 -0.84 -4.81
C VAL A 20 7.91 -0.97 -5.45
N ASN A 21 8.63 0.14 -5.44
CA ASN A 21 9.99 0.33 -5.93
C ASN A 21 10.70 1.43 -5.10
N PRO A 22 12.03 1.60 -5.23
CA PRO A 22 12.77 2.59 -4.42
C PRO A 22 12.23 4.02 -4.48
N VAL A 23 11.72 4.45 -5.64
CA VAL A 23 11.16 5.80 -5.82
C VAL A 23 9.86 5.95 -5.05
N SER A 24 8.95 4.98 -5.19
CA SER A 24 7.67 4.97 -4.47
C SER A 24 7.89 4.92 -2.94
N LEU A 25 8.87 4.15 -2.45
CA LEU A 25 9.21 4.07 -1.03
C LEU A 25 9.71 5.40 -0.49
N LEU A 26 10.60 6.08 -1.21
CA LEU A 26 11.07 7.42 -0.86
C LEU A 26 9.92 8.44 -0.85
N ASN A 27 9.00 8.35 -1.81
CA ASN A 27 7.83 9.24 -1.84
C ASN A 27 6.90 8.99 -0.65
N VAL A 28 6.66 7.73 -0.26
CA VAL A 28 5.85 7.42 0.93
C VAL A 28 6.52 7.92 2.21
N GLU A 29 7.85 7.76 2.35
CA GLU A 29 8.58 8.30 3.49
C GLU A 29 8.47 9.83 3.57
N ASN A 30 8.65 10.52 2.44
CA ASN A 30 8.62 11.98 2.38
C ASN A 30 7.22 12.58 2.56
N LEU A 31 6.19 11.95 2.02
CA LEU A 31 4.82 12.50 1.99
C LEU A 31 3.95 11.99 3.12
N CYS A 32 4.12 10.73 3.54
CA CYS A 32 3.31 10.10 4.59
C CYS A 32 4.05 10.00 5.93
N GLY A 33 5.36 10.27 5.96
CA GLY A 33 6.17 10.19 7.19
C GLY A 33 6.32 8.76 7.73
N VAL A 34 6.12 7.74 6.88
CA VAL A 34 6.23 6.33 7.26
C VAL A 34 7.22 5.59 6.38
N LYS A 35 8.04 4.75 7.00
CA LYS A 35 8.93 3.82 6.31
C LYS A 35 8.22 2.51 6.11
N LEU A 36 7.69 2.27 4.90
CA LEU A 36 6.94 1.05 4.56
C LEU A 36 7.69 -0.25 4.87
N LEU A 37 9.02 -0.26 4.81
CA LEU A 37 9.83 -1.45 5.09
C LEU A 37 9.94 -1.75 6.60
N ASP A 38 9.62 -0.80 7.47
CA ASP A 38 9.59 -1.01 8.93
C ASP A 38 8.31 -1.75 9.36
N ILE A 39 7.45 -2.17 8.42
CA ILE A 39 6.21 -2.91 8.70
C ILE A 39 6.45 -4.25 9.43
N THR A 40 7.66 -4.82 9.34
CA THR A 40 8.07 -6.05 10.04
C THR A 40 8.52 -5.83 11.48
N THR A 41 8.96 -4.61 11.82
CA THR A 41 9.68 -4.32 13.08
C THR A 41 8.99 -3.25 13.93
N SER A 42 7.95 -2.60 13.40
CA SER A 42 7.24 -1.50 14.04
C SER A 42 5.72 -1.73 14.07
N ASP A 43 5.01 -0.96 14.90
CA ASP A 43 3.53 -0.91 14.93
C ASP A 43 2.91 -0.31 13.66
N LEU A 44 3.67 -0.16 12.57
CA LEU A 44 3.17 0.40 11.32
C LEU A 44 1.99 -0.42 10.75
N ALA A 45 2.02 -1.75 10.88
CA ALA A 45 0.88 -2.58 10.46
C ALA A 45 -0.41 -2.24 11.24
N SER A 46 -0.33 -2.09 12.57
CA SER A 46 -1.46 -1.64 13.39
C SER A 46 -1.90 -0.24 13.01
N ARG A 47 -0.96 0.69 12.83
CA ARG A 47 -1.27 2.07 12.45
C ARG A 47 -1.95 2.17 11.09
N LEU A 48 -1.56 1.37 10.11
CA LEU A 48 -2.22 1.33 8.80
C LEU A 48 -3.62 0.74 8.88
N ALA A 49 -3.86 -0.22 9.79
CA ALA A 49 -5.18 -0.78 10.04
C ALA A 49 -6.11 0.20 10.79
N ASP A 50 -5.56 0.95 11.76
CA ASP A 50 -6.32 1.86 12.61
C ASP A 50 -6.54 3.25 11.99
N ASP A 51 -5.71 3.64 11.01
CA ASP A 51 -5.79 4.92 10.31
C ASP A 51 -6.10 4.72 8.81
N PRO A 52 -7.39 4.67 8.43
CA PRO A 52 -7.79 4.47 7.05
C PRO A 52 -7.38 5.63 6.13
N VAL A 53 -7.18 6.84 6.68
CA VAL A 53 -6.72 8.01 5.92
C VAL A 53 -5.25 7.84 5.58
N LEU A 54 -4.43 7.40 6.53
CA LEU A 54 -3.02 7.08 6.27
C LEU A 54 -2.90 5.97 5.22
N MET A 55 -3.71 4.92 5.33
CA MET A 55 -3.71 3.80 4.38
C MET A 55 -4.08 4.26 2.96
N ALA A 56 -5.13 5.07 2.81
CA ALA A 56 -5.52 5.66 1.53
C ALA A 56 -4.44 6.60 0.97
N THR A 57 -3.78 7.38 1.83
CA THR A 57 -2.68 8.28 1.41
C THR A 57 -1.48 7.49 0.91
N VAL A 58 -1.10 6.42 1.61
CA VAL A 58 -0.05 5.49 1.16
C VAL A 58 -0.42 4.86 -0.18
N ALA A 59 -1.65 4.33 -0.31
CA ALA A 59 -2.11 3.73 -1.56
C ALA A 59 -2.09 4.74 -2.72
N TYR A 60 -2.53 5.98 -2.49
CA TYR A 60 -2.47 7.05 -3.48
C TYR A 60 -1.03 7.30 -3.95
N VAL A 61 -0.08 7.40 -3.02
CA VAL A 61 1.35 7.60 -3.34
C VAL A 61 1.92 6.44 -4.15
N LEU A 62 1.48 5.21 -3.87
CA LEU A 62 1.93 4.00 -4.57
C LEU A 62 1.28 3.79 -5.94
N CYS A 63 0.08 4.33 -6.18
CA CYS A 63 -0.72 4.01 -7.36
C CYS A 63 -0.83 5.13 -8.39
N CYS A 64 -0.93 6.38 -7.95
CA CYS A 64 -1.48 7.43 -8.83
C CYS A 64 -1.22 8.87 -8.34
N MET A 65 0.02 9.20 -7.96
CA MET A 65 0.39 10.58 -7.59
C MET A 65 0.11 11.63 -8.68
N ASP A 66 -0.07 11.19 -9.92
CA ASP A 66 -0.42 12.00 -11.08
C ASP A 66 -1.92 12.32 -11.20
N LYS A 67 -2.78 11.65 -10.43
CA LYS A 67 -4.24 11.85 -10.44
C LYS A 67 -4.68 12.83 -9.35
N ASN A 68 -5.93 13.24 -9.36
CA ASN A 68 -6.46 14.06 -8.27
C ASN A 68 -6.69 13.21 -7.01
N PRO A 69 -6.16 13.59 -5.83
CA PRO A 69 -6.38 12.84 -4.58
C PRO A 69 -7.85 12.68 -4.21
N GLY A 70 -8.69 13.68 -4.52
CA GLY A 70 -10.13 13.65 -4.25
C GLY A 70 -10.87 12.63 -5.12
N GLU A 71 -10.48 12.50 -6.39
CA GLU A 71 -11.04 11.48 -7.29
C GLU A 71 -10.62 10.08 -6.87
N PHE A 72 -9.34 9.90 -6.50
CA PHE A 72 -8.86 8.64 -5.95
C PHE A 72 -9.63 8.26 -4.68
N GLY A 73 -9.73 9.19 -3.72
CA GLY A 73 -10.45 8.99 -2.46
C GLY A 73 -11.92 8.59 -2.69
N ALA A 74 -12.59 9.25 -3.62
CA ALA A 74 -13.96 8.88 -4.01
C ALA A 74 -14.03 7.45 -4.57
N ASN A 75 -13.06 7.07 -5.41
CA ASN A 75 -13.04 5.75 -6.04
C ASN A 75 -12.70 4.58 -5.09
N VAL A 76 -12.11 4.87 -3.93
CA VAL A 76 -11.78 3.86 -2.89
C VAL A 76 -12.63 4.01 -1.62
N SER A 77 -13.70 4.81 -1.68
CA SER A 77 -14.59 5.05 -0.52
C SER A 77 -15.48 3.84 -0.18
N ASP A 78 -15.65 2.90 -1.11
CA ASP A 78 -16.41 1.68 -0.87
C ASP A 78 -15.63 0.71 0.03
N PRO A 79 -16.25 0.11 1.06
CA PRO A 79 -15.56 -0.78 2.00
C PRO A 79 -14.90 -2.00 1.35
N ASP A 80 -15.49 -2.58 0.31
CA ASP A 80 -14.94 -3.75 -0.37
C ASP A 80 -13.72 -3.33 -1.22
N VAL A 81 -13.82 -2.18 -1.89
CA VAL A 81 -12.69 -1.60 -2.63
C VAL A 81 -11.55 -1.20 -1.69
N PHE A 82 -11.86 -0.60 -0.54
CA PHE A 82 -10.86 -0.22 0.45
C PHE A 82 -10.11 -1.45 0.99
N THR A 83 -10.84 -2.54 1.22
CA THR A 83 -10.25 -3.83 1.63
C THR A 83 -9.33 -4.39 0.54
N ALA A 84 -9.78 -4.40 -0.71
CA ALA A 84 -8.97 -4.86 -1.86
C ALA A 84 -7.71 -4.01 -2.07
N MET A 85 -7.82 -2.69 -1.92
CA MET A 85 -6.68 -1.76 -1.95
C MET A 85 -5.69 -2.07 -0.83
N THR A 86 -6.19 -2.30 0.39
CA THR A 86 -5.35 -2.64 1.54
C THR A 86 -4.59 -3.93 1.32
N GLU A 87 -5.27 -4.96 0.83
CA GLU A 87 -4.66 -6.23 0.48
C GLU A 87 -3.59 -6.08 -0.61
N ALA A 88 -3.88 -5.33 -1.68
CA ALA A 88 -2.94 -5.08 -2.77
C ALA A 88 -1.67 -4.37 -2.28
N VAL A 89 -1.81 -3.37 -1.40
CA VAL A 89 -0.66 -2.67 -0.81
C VAL A 89 0.17 -3.59 0.08
N LEU A 90 -0.47 -4.34 0.98
CA LEU A 90 0.25 -5.26 1.88
C LEU A 90 0.99 -6.34 1.08
N ARG A 91 0.35 -6.95 0.09
CA ARG A 91 0.99 -7.94 -0.79
C ARG A 91 2.16 -7.33 -1.55
N ALA A 92 2.00 -6.12 -2.10
CA ALA A 92 3.06 -5.45 -2.82
C ALA A 92 4.29 -5.18 -1.94
N VAL A 93 4.06 -4.74 -0.70
CA VAL A 93 5.13 -4.51 0.28
C VAL A 93 5.82 -5.83 0.65
N VAL A 94 5.07 -6.88 0.98
CA VAL A 94 5.61 -8.20 1.33
C VAL A 94 6.43 -8.77 0.18
N ASP A 95 5.92 -8.71 -1.04
CA ASP A 95 6.64 -9.17 -2.24
C ASP A 95 7.86 -8.31 -2.56
N TYR A 96 7.97 -7.08 -2.04
CA TYR A 96 9.20 -6.31 -2.17
C TYR A 96 10.26 -6.71 -1.13
N LEU A 97 9.87 -7.30 0.00
CA LEU A 97 10.81 -7.72 1.04
C LEU A 97 11.74 -8.84 0.53
N PRO A 98 13.01 -8.89 1.01
CA PRO A 98 13.91 -10.01 0.75
C PRO A 98 13.29 -11.34 1.24
N GLU A 99 13.57 -12.46 0.57
CA GLU A 99 13.01 -13.79 0.91
C GLU A 99 13.12 -14.14 2.41
N ASN A 100 14.20 -13.73 3.05
CA ASN A 100 14.47 -13.95 4.46
C ASN A 100 13.43 -13.26 5.38
N GLN A 101 12.91 -12.10 4.97
CA GLN A 101 11.89 -11.34 5.69
C GLN A 101 10.45 -11.75 5.29
N ARG A 102 10.24 -12.23 4.05
CA ARG A 102 8.92 -12.74 3.62
C ARG A 102 8.41 -13.90 4.48
N LYS A 103 9.31 -14.79 4.92
CA LYS A 103 8.96 -15.91 5.83
C LYS A 103 8.43 -15.43 7.18
N HIS A 104 8.98 -14.36 7.72
CA HIS A 104 8.55 -13.80 9.01
C HIS A 104 7.18 -13.12 8.91
N PHE A 105 6.87 -12.49 7.77
CA PHE A 105 5.57 -11.89 7.53
C PHE A 105 4.46 -12.93 7.30
N ALA A 106 4.77 -14.02 6.59
CA ALA A 106 3.82 -15.14 6.42
C ALA A 106 3.42 -15.78 7.76
N GLU A 107 4.29 -15.77 8.76
CA GLU A 107 4.00 -16.22 10.12
C GLU A 107 3.13 -15.24 10.92
N LEU A 108 3.18 -13.94 10.62
CA LEU A 108 2.38 -12.90 11.29
C LEU A 108 0.96 -12.76 10.72
N VAL A 109 0.73 -13.24 9.50
CA VAL A 109 -0.55 -13.15 8.78
C VAL A 109 -1.33 -14.49 8.82
N ALA A 110 -0.73 -15.57 9.33
CA ALA A 110 -1.36 -16.88 9.51
C ALA A 110 -2.05 -17.01 10.88
#